data_AF-A0A7V1LEW2-F1
#
_entry.id   AF-A0A7V1LEW2-F1
#
_cell.length_a   1.000
_cell.length_b   1.000
_cell.length_c   1.000
_cell.angle_alpha   90.00
_cell.angle_beta   90.00
_cell.angle_gamma   90.00
#
_symmetry.space_group_name_H-M   'P 1'
#
loop_
_entity.id
_entity.type
_entity.pdbx_description
1 polymer ?
#
loop_
_entity_poly.entity_id
_entity_poly.type
_entity_poly.pdbx_seq_one_letter_code
_entity_poly.pdbx_strand_id
1 'polypeptide(L)'
;MPTKAEWRTLQTYVNDEATKLIDENAHSGYTYTNETGFSALFAGFRIYYNGSFTSLGFYAYFWSSTEGSSHYASIVTLYYNYSNVYFINYYEDFGFNVRCLKD
;
A
#
# COMPACT_ATOMS: atom_id res chain seq x y z
N MET A 1 -13.52 -2.72 -0.23
CA MET A 1 -12.12 -2.29 0.07
C MET A 1 -11.66 -3.08 1.28
N PRO A 2 -10.44 -3.64 1.28
CA PRO A 2 -9.98 -4.47 2.38
C PRO A 2 -9.98 -3.73 3.73
N THR A 3 -10.33 -4.45 4.77
CA THR A 3 -10.13 -4.12 6.17
C THR A 3 -8.68 -4.34 6.59
N LYS A 4 -8.30 -3.82 7.75
CA LYS A 4 -6.98 -4.05 8.33
C LYS A 4 -6.75 -5.54 8.61
N ALA A 5 -7.80 -6.27 8.98
CA ALA A 5 -7.70 -7.71 9.21
C ALA A 5 -7.38 -8.46 7.92
N GLU A 6 -8.04 -8.15 6.81
CA GLU A 6 -7.75 -8.76 5.50
C GLU A 6 -6.35 -8.41 5.00
N TRP A 7 -5.92 -7.16 5.18
CA TRP A 7 -4.54 -6.78 4.91
C TRP A 7 -3.53 -7.54 5.77
N ARG A 8 -3.85 -7.83 7.04
CA ARG A 8 -3.01 -8.64 7.92
C ARG A 8 -2.96 -10.09 7.48
N THR A 9 -4.07 -10.65 7.00
CA THR A 9 -4.07 -11.97 6.36
C THR A 9 -3.11 -12.00 5.16
N LEU A 10 -3.15 -10.98 4.30
CA LEU A 10 -2.20 -10.87 3.18
C LEU A 10 -0.75 -10.75 3.66
N GLN A 11 -0.47 -9.91 4.66
CA GLN A 11 0.86 -9.77 5.26
C GLN A 11 1.38 -11.12 5.78
N THR A 12 0.57 -11.85 6.55
CA THR A 12 0.94 -13.16 7.07
C THR A 12 1.16 -14.16 5.93
N TYR A 13 0.32 -14.15 4.91
CA TYR A 13 0.45 -15.04 3.75
C TYR A 13 1.78 -14.86 3.02
N VAL A 14 2.27 -13.62 2.90
CA VAL A 14 3.58 -13.34 2.27
C VAL A 14 4.76 -13.40 3.24
N ASN A 15 4.57 -13.85 4.49
CA ASN A 15 5.58 -13.81 5.56
C ASN A 15 6.18 -12.41 5.79
N ASP A 16 5.33 -11.39 5.69
CA ASP A 16 5.72 -9.98 5.75
C ASP A 16 6.73 -9.56 4.68
N GLU A 17 6.85 -10.30 3.56
CA GLU A 17 7.72 -9.95 2.43
C GLU A 17 6.94 -9.17 1.35
N ALA A 18 6.99 -7.84 1.43
CA ALA A 18 6.40 -6.91 0.47
C ALA A 18 6.85 -7.14 -0.97
N THR A 19 8.07 -7.65 -1.20
CA THR A 19 8.61 -7.97 -2.53
C THR A 19 7.75 -8.97 -3.31
N LYS A 20 6.96 -9.80 -2.61
CA LYS A 20 5.99 -10.74 -3.22
C LYS A 20 4.67 -10.10 -3.65
N LEU A 21 4.44 -8.84 -3.26
CA LEU A 21 3.25 -8.06 -3.61
C LEU A 21 3.53 -7.03 -4.72
N ILE A 22 4.78 -6.62 -4.88
CA ILE A 22 5.18 -5.51 -5.74
C ILE A 22 5.38 -6.01 -7.17
N ASP A 23 4.92 -5.22 -8.15
CA ASP A 23 5.14 -5.51 -9.57
C ASP A 23 6.64 -5.65 -9.86
N GLU A 24 7.02 -6.66 -10.64
CA GLU A 24 8.42 -6.98 -10.96
C GLU A 24 9.16 -5.79 -11.61
N ASN A 25 8.42 -4.89 -12.27
CA ASN A 25 8.97 -3.73 -12.98
C ASN A 25 8.75 -2.41 -12.21
N ALA A 26 8.33 -2.45 -10.95
CA ALA A 26 7.92 -1.26 -10.20
C ALA A 26 9.05 -0.24 -9.97
N HIS A 27 10.31 -0.68 -9.85
CA HIS A 27 11.46 0.20 -9.65
C HIS A 27 12.76 -0.43 -10.17
N SER A 28 13.47 0.27 -11.05
CA SER A 28 14.77 -0.19 -11.58
C SER A 28 15.81 -0.33 -10.46
N GLY A 29 16.65 -1.37 -10.54
CA GLY A 29 17.72 -1.65 -9.58
C GLY A 29 17.28 -2.45 -8.33
N TYR A 30 16.03 -2.87 -8.27
CA TYR A 30 15.48 -3.72 -7.21
C TYR A 30 14.82 -4.97 -7.79
N THR A 31 14.80 -6.05 -7.02
CA THR A 31 14.17 -7.31 -7.41
C THR A 31 12.88 -7.49 -6.61
N TYR A 32 11.75 -7.53 -7.32
CA TYR A 32 10.43 -7.89 -6.80
C TYR A 32 9.96 -9.13 -7.53
N THR A 33 9.21 -10.01 -6.86
CA THR A 33 8.80 -11.30 -7.43
C THR A 33 7.33 -11.37 -7.78
N ASN A 34 6.51 -10.48 -7.21
CA ASN A 34 5.06 -10.46 -7.39
C ASN A 34 4.38 -11.85 -7.34
N GLU A 35 4.89 -12.78 -6.52
CA GLU A 35 4.42 -14.19 -6.48
C GLU A 35 2.92 -14.32 -6.17
N THR A 36 2.33 -13.29 -5.57
CA THR A 36 0.90 -13.22 -5.26
C THR A 36 0.02 -12.79 -6.43
N GLY A 37 0.60 -12.22 -7.49
CA GLY A 37 -0.15 -11.55 -8.57
C GLY A 37 -0.81 -10.24 -8.15
N PHE A 38 -0.45 -9.68 -6.99
CA PHE A 38 -1.06 -8.46 -6.47
C PHE A 38 -0.70 -7.22 -7.31
N SER A 39 0.50 -7.19 -7.90
CA SER A 39 1.01 -6.10 -8.77
C SER A 39 0.86 -4.72 -8.13
N ALA A 40 1.45 -4.51 -6.95
CA ALA A 40 1.53 -3.18 -6.35
C ALA A 40 2.45 -2.30 -7.18
N LEU A 41 2.00 -1.08 -7.49
CA LEU A 41 2.79 -0.05 -8.15
C LEU A 41 3.09 1.06 -7.17
N PHE A 42 4.30 1.63 -7.25
CA PHE A 42 4.69 2.80 -6.46
C PHE A 42 4.07 4.09 -7.05
N ALA A 43 2.74 4.16 -7.05
CA ALA A 43 1.96 5.28 -7.58
C ALA A 43 1.95 6.51 -6.66
N GLY A 44 2.63 6.44 -5.51
CA GLY A 44 2.63 7.53 -4.54
C GLY A 44 1.22 7.82 -4.01
N PHE A 45 0.91 9.10 -3.84
CA PHE A 45 -0.39 9.55 -3.34
C PHE A 45 -0.73 10.98 -3.74
N ARG A 46 -2.02 11.32 -3.73
CA ARG A 46 -2.54 12.68 -3.94
C ARG A 46 -2.54 13.45 -2.61
N ILE A 47 -1.95 14.63 -2.60
CA ILE A 47 -1.95 15.55 -1.47
C ILE A 47 -3.33 16.23 -1.34
N TYR A 48 -3.85 16.33 -0.11
CA TYR A 48 -5.19 16.86 0.14
C TYR A 48 -5.36 18.35 -0.24
N TYR A 49 -4.39 19.21 0.12
CA TYR A 49 -4.54 20.66 0.05
C TYR A 49 -4.43 21.26 -1.37
N ASN A 50 -3.72 20.60 -2.29
CA ASN A 50 -3.50 21.10 -3.65
C ASN A 50 -3.79 20.06 -4.75
N GLY A 51 -4.07 18.81 -4.39
CA GLY A 51 -4.33 17.73 -5.35
C GLY A 51 -3.11 17.25 -6.14
N SER A 52 -1.90 17.71 -5.83
CA SER A 52 -0.69 17.23 -6.51
C SER A 52 -0.34 15.81 -6.08
N PHE A 53 0.21 15.00 -7.00
CA PHE A 53 0.77 13.70 -6.68
C PHE A 53 2.24 13.83 -6.26
N THR A 54 2.63 13.07 -5.24
CA THR A 54 4.02 12.99 -4.75
C THR A 54 4.40 11.53 -4.51
N SER A 55 5.66 11.26 -4.16
CA SER A 55 6.15 9.93 -3.79
C SER A 55 6.09 8.87 -4.89
N LEU A 56 5.90 9.30 -6.15
CA LEU A 56 5.90 8.46 -7.34
C LEU A 56 7.24 7.72 -7.47
N GLY A 57 7.17 6.43 -7.77
CA GLY A 57 8.33 5.54 -7.89
C GLY A 57 8.84 4.98 -6.56
N PHE A 58 8.52 5.58 -5.42
CA PHE A 58 9.12 5.19 -4.13
C PHE A 58 8.16 4.50 -3.16
N TYR A 59 6.87 4.84 -3.20
CA TYR A 59 5.89 4.38 -2.21
C TYR A 59 4.59 3.94 -2.86
N ALA A 60 3.98 2.90 -2.30
CA ALA A 60 2.64 2.45 -2.62
C ALA A 60 1.79 2.53 -1.34
N TYR A 61 0.76 3.37 -1.34
CA TYR A 61 -0.17 3.54 -0.23
C TYR A 61 -1.53 2.99 -0.58
N PHE A 62 -2.10 2.13 0.27
CA PHE A 62 -3.42 1.55 0.09
C PHE A 62 -4.33 1.87 1.27
N TRP A 63 -5.56 2.28 0.95
CA TRP A 63 -6.59 2.47 1.96
C TRP A 63 -7.01 1.15 2.61
N SER A 64 -7.35 1.23 3.90
CA SER A 64 -8.13 0.23 4.63
C SER A 64 -9.51 0.79 4.95
N SER A 65 -10.53 -0.07 5.00
CA SER A 65 -11.87 0.30 5.50
C SER A 65 -11.94 0.34 7.03
N THR A 66 -10.85 0.00 7.73
CA THR A 66 -10.75 0.10 9.18
C THR A 66 -10.36 1.51 9.62
N GLU A 67 -11.22 2.12 10.43
CA GLU A 67 -11.00 3.42 11.06
C GLU A 67 -9.81 3.37 12.04
N GLY A 68 -8.99 4.43 12.02
CA GLY A 68 -7.90 4.61 12.99
C GLY A 68 -8.31 5.52 14.15
N SER A 69 -8.96 6.64 13.85
CA SER A 69 -9.64 7.57 14.75
C SER A 69 -10.44 8.60 13.93
N SER A 70 -11.02 9.62 14.57
CA SER A 70 -11.91 10.61 13.93
C SER A 70 -11.33 11.40 12.74
N HIS A 71 -10.00 11.39 12.55
CA HIS A 71 -9.32 12.09 11.45
C HIS A 71 -8.33 11.19 10.71
N TYR A 72 -8.20 9.93 11.13
CA TYR A 72 -7.17 9.04 10.64
C TYR A 72 -7.77 7.69 10.25
N ALA A 73 -7.38 7.19 9.10
CA ALA A 73 -7.66 5.83 8.68
C ALA A 73 -6.39 4.98 8.72
N SER A 74 -6.54 3.68 8.95
CA SER A 74 -5.43 2.76 8.81
C SER A 74 -5.09 2.58 7.32
N ILE A 75 -3.81 2.59 6.99
CA ILE A 75 -3.33 2.37 5.64
C ILE A 75 -2.24 1.31 5.62
N VAL A 76 -2.07 0.68 4.46
CA VAL A 76 -0.92 -0.17 4.16
C VAL A 76 0.05 0.61 3.29
N THR A 77 1.34 0.55 3.62
CA THR A 77 2.41 1.19 2.84
C THR A 77 3.52 0.21 2.51
N LEU A 78 3.93 0.22 1.25
CA LEU A 78 5.09 -0.52 0.73
C LEU A 78 6.14 0.48 0.25
N TYR A 79 7.40 0.17 0.48
CA TYR A 79 8.54 1.00 0.12
C TYR A 79 9.39 0.25 -0.89
N TYR A 80 9.96 0.97 -1.85
CA TYR A 80 10.85 0.37 -2.86
C TYR A 80 12.07 -0.36 -2.26
N ASN A 81 12.61 0.13 -1.13
CA ASN A 81 13.84 -0.37 -0.54
C ASN A 81 13.65 -1.13 0.78
N TYR A 82 12.42 -1.43 1.19
CA TYR A 82 12.15 -2.24 2.37
C TYR A 82 11.36 -3.48 2.00
N SER A 83 11.69 -4.59 2.65
CA SER A 83 11.02 -5.87 2.41
C SER A 83 9.74 -6.05 3.23
N ASN A 84 9.44 -5.20 4.22
CA ASN A 84 8.29 -5.39 5.11
C ASN A 84 7.00 -4.71 4.61
N VAL A 85 5.85 -5.26 5.00
CA VAL A 85 4.53 -4.63 4.80
C VAL A 85 4.19 -3.80 6.02
N TYR A 86 4.00 -2.50 5.86
CA TYR A 86 3.78 -1.61 7.01
C TYR A 86 2.33 -1.16 7.13
N PHE A 87 1.89 -1.03 8.38
CA PHE A 87 0.58 -0.51 8.75
C PHE A 87 0.77 0.77 9.55
N ILE A 88 0.24 1.89 9.06
CA ILE A 88 0.28 3.17 9.75
C ILE A 88 -1.12 3.80 9.76
N ASN A 89 -1.31 4.82 10.59
CA ASN A 89 -2.51 5.65 10.56
C ASN A 89 -2.17 6.95 9.84
N TYR A 90 -3.06 7.40 8.96
CA TYR A 90 -2.84 8.61 8.18
C TYR A 90 -4.14 9.39 7.99
N TYR A 91 -4.02 10.68 7.72
CA TYR A 91 -5.15 11.57 7.50
C TYR A 91 -6.04 11.09 6.35
N GLU A 92 -7.35 11.05 6.60
CA GLU A 92 -8.37 10.59 5.65
C GLU A 92 -8.50 11.47 4.39
N ASP A 93 -8.01 12.71 4.45
CA ASP A 93 -8.15 13.69 3.35
C ASP A 93 -7.21 13.44 2.15
N PHE A 94 -6.25 12.53 2.29
CA PHE A 94 -5.28 12.20 1.23
C PHE A 94 -5.87 11.25 0.20
N GLY A 95 -5.33 11.24 -1.03
CA GLY A 95 -5.74 10.25 -2.04
C GLY A 95 -4.76 9.09 -2.10
N PHE A 96 -5.10 7.97 -1.45
CA PHE A 96 -4.36 6.71 -1.57
C PHE A 96 -5.03 5.73 -2.54
N ASN A 97 -4.28 4.71 -2.95
CA ASN A 97 -4.78 3.69 -3.86
C ASN A 97 -5.85 2.84 -3.18
N VAL A 98 -6.85 2.42 -3.94
CA VAL A 98 -7.90 1.51 -3.46
C VAL A 98 -7.72 0.14 -4.10
N ARG A 99 -7.93 -0.91 -3.32
CA ARG A 99 -8.14 -2.27 -3.85
C ARG A 99 -9.57 -2.67 -3.55
N CYS A 100 -10.19 -3.37 -4.50
CA CYS A 100 -11.50 -3.98 -4.31
C CYS A 100 -11.30 -5.47 -4.07
N LEU A 101 -12.03 -6.02 -3.10
CA LEU A 101 -12.18 -7.45 -2.93
C LEU A 101 -13.48 -7.83 -3.61
N LYS A 102 -13.50 -9.02 -4.20
CA LYS A 102 -14.73 -9.64 -4.68
C LYS A 102 -15.19 -10.59 -3.59
N ASP A 103 -16.37 -10.31 -3.05
CA ASP A 103 -17.09 -11.21 -2.15
C ASP A 103 -17.81 -12.31 -2.96
#